data_AF-A0A537NYS9-F1
#
_entry.id   AF-A0A537NYS9-F1
#
_cell.length_a   1.000
_cell.length_b   1.000
_cell.length_c   1.000
_cell.angle_alpha   90.00
_cell.angle_beta   90.00
_cell.angle_gamma   90.00
#
_symmetry.space_group_name_H-M   'P 1'
#
loop_
_entity.id
_entity.type
_entity.pdbx_description
1 polymer ?
#
loop_
_entity_poly.entity_id
_entity_poly.type
_entity_poly.pdbx_seq_one_letter_code
_entity_poly.pdbx_strand_id
1 'polypeptide(L)'
;MPLGYSIAVWLLSGALCGWLEARRTDASQGRLMLNIVIGVTGAIAAGIVFKSVGELGPPWQGPIYSGFIGAAIAIVLASPILQRFAKSALR
;
A
#
# COMPACT_ATOMS: atom_id res chain seq x y z
N MET A 1 -15.67 -16.24 -4.21
CA MET A 1 -15.65 -15.90 -2.77
C MET A 1 -16.21 -14.48 -2.60
N PRO A 2 -16.89 -14.15 -1.49
CA PRO A 2 -17.52 -12.84 -1.34
C PRO A 2 -16.47 -11.71 -1.34
N LEU A 3 -16.77 -10.64 -2.09
CA LEU A 3 -15.91 -9.47 -2.30
C LEU A 3 -15.39 -8.83 -0.99
N GLY A 4 -16.13 -8.96 0.11
CA GLY A 4 -15.79 -8.37 1.41
C GLY A 4 -14.46 -8.84 2.00
N TYR A 5 -14.08 -10.12 1.81
CA TYR A 5 -12.81 -10.65 2.31
C TYR A 5 -11.60 -10.01 1.60
N SER A 6 -11.65 -9.92 0.26
CA SER A 6 -10.55 -9.35 -0.52
C SER A 6 -10.28 -7.89 -0.16
N ILE A 7 -11.34 -7.10 0.02
CA ILE A 7 -11.23 -5.68 0.34
C ILE A 7 -10.68 -5.47 1.75
N ALA A 8 -11.15 -6.23 2.74
CA ALA A 8 -10.62 -6.14 4.10
C ALA A 8 -9.11 -6.47 4.14
N VAL A 9 -8.68 -7.51 3.42
CA VAL A 9 -7.27 -7.89 3.31
C VAL A 9 -6.44 -6.79 2.64
N TRP A 10 -6.92 -6.22 1.53
CA TRP A 10 -6.20 -5.13 0.84
C TRP A 10 -6.05 -3.89 1.73
N LEU A 11 -7.10 -3.52 2.47
CA LEU A 11 -7.05 -2.40 3.41
C LEU A 11 -6.03 -2.65 4.53
N LEU A 12 -6.05 -3.84 5.13
CA LEU A 12 -5.12 -4.20 6.20
C LEU A 12 -3.66 -4.27 5.70
N SER A 13 -3.41 -4.93 4.56
CA SER A 13 -2.07 -4.99 3.96
C SER A 13 -1.55 -3.61 3.60
N GLY A 14 -2.40 -2.76 3.00
CA GLY A 14 -2.05 -1.38 2.65
C GLY A 14 -1.72 -0.52 3.86
N ALA A 15 -2.55 -0.58 4.90
CA ALA A 15 -2.34 0.18 6.13
C ALA A 15 -1.08 -0.29 6.89
N LEU A 16 -0.85 -1.60 6.97
CA LEU A 16 0.34 -2.16 7.61
C LEU A 16 1.62 -1.76 6.87
N CYS A 17 1.66 -1.88 5.54
CA CYS A 17 2.83 -1.46 4.75
C CYS A 17 3.07 0.05 4.87
N GLY A 18 2.01 0.86 4.82
CA GLY A 18 2.13 2.33 4.91
C GLY A 18 2.61 2.79 6.28
N TRP A 19 2.16 2.12 7.35
CA TRP A 19 2.64 2.35 8.71
C TRP A 19 4.11 1.92 8.87
N LEU A 20 4.48 0.76 8.32
CA LEU A 20 5.84 0.24 8.40
C LEU A 20 6.85 1.19 7.74
N GLU A 21 6.52 1.74 6.57
CA GLU A 21 7.41 2.69 5.90
C GLU A 21 7.52 4.01 6.65
N ALA A 22 6.42 4.52 7.19
CA ALA A 22 6.44 5.73 7.98
C ALA A 22 7.34 5.57 9.21
N ARG A 23 7.39 4.36 9.79
CA ARG A 23 8.31 4.03 10.88
C ARG A 23 9.76 3.90 10.42
N ARG A 24 10.01 3.48 9.18
CA ARG A 24 11.34 3.42 8.56
C ARG A 24 11.92 4.81 8.29
N THR A 25 11.09 5.79 7.92
CA THR A 25 11.57 7.14 7.54
C THR A 25 11.35 8.22 8.60
N ASP A 26 11.08 7.83 9.85
CA ASP A 26 10.75 8.72 10.98
C ASP A 26 9.81 9.86 10.54
N ALA A 27 8.74 9.46 9.84
CA ALA A 27 7.79 10.39 9.27
C ALA A 27 7.00 11.12 10.36
N SER A 28 6.85 12.44 10.22
CA SER A 28 5.90 13.22 11.01
C SER A 28 4.46 12.69 10.83
N GLN A 29 3.57 12.97 11.78
CA GLN A 29 2.17 12.49 11.75
C GLN A 29 1.45 12.78 10.42
N GLY A 30 1.71 13.93 9.80
CA GLY A 30 1.15 14.27 8.48
C GLY A 30 1.66 13.37 7.35
N ARG A 31 2.94 12.97 7.38
CA ARG A 31 3.50 12.01 6.42
C ARG A 31 3.05 10.58 6.70
N LEU A 32 2.86 10.20 7.96
CA LEU A 32 2.35 8.88 8.35
C LEU A 32 0.99 8.59 7.70
N MET A 33 0.03 9.51 7.82
CA MET A 33 -1.29 9.34 7.20
C MET A 33 -1.19 9.22 5.68
N LEU A 34 -0.31 10.00 5.04
CA LEU A 34 -0.15 9.97 3.59
C LEU A 34 0.43 8.64 3.09
N ASN A 35 1.41 8.08 3.81
CA ASN A 35 1.97 6.77 3.52
C ASN A 35 0.94 5.64 3.66
N ILE A 36 0.06 5.72 4.66
CA ILE A 36 -1.06 4.79 4.84
C ILE A 36 -2.05 4.89 3.67
N VAL A 37 -2.45 6.11 3.28
CA VAL A 37 -3.37 6.32 2.14
C VAL A 37 -2.79 5.78 0.84
N ILE A 38 -1.49 6.01 0.60
CA ILE A 38 -0.79 5.50 -0.57
C ILE A 38 -0.70 3.97 -0.54
N GLY A 39 -0.37 3.39 0.62
CA GLY A 39 -0.34 1.93 0.81
C GLY A 39 -1.68 1.28 0.53
N VAL A 40 -2.77 1.85 1.05
CA VAL A 40 -4.14 1.39 0.80
C VAL A 40 -4.51 1.53 -0.68
N THR A 41 -4.23 2.67 -1.30
CA THR A 41 -4.53 2.90 -2.72
C THR A 41 -3.76 1.92 -3.61
N GLY A 42 -2.49 1.65 -3.28
CA GLY A 42 -1.66 0.65 -3.96
C GLY A 42 -2.19 -0.76 -3.84
N ALA A 43 -2.64 -1.16 -2.64
CA ALA A 43 -3.23 -2.48 -2.40
C ALA A 43 -4.53 -2.68 -3.19
N ILE A 44 -5.41 -1.66 -3.23
CA ILE A 44 -6.67 -1.72 -3.97
C ILE A 44 -6.40 -1.76 -5.48
N ALA A 45 -5.51 -0.90 -5.99
CA ALA A 45 -5.18 -0.86 -7.40
C ALA A 45 -4.58 -2.19 -7.89
N ALA A 46 -3.60 -2.72 -7.17
CA ALA A 46 -3.01 -4.01 -7.51
C ALA A 46 -4.01 -5.16 -7.34
N GLY A 47 -4.85 -5.12 -6.31
CA GLY A 47 -5.93 -6.08 -6.10
C GLY A 47 -6.89 -6.17 -7.29
N ILE A 48 -7.27 -5.03 -7.86
CA ILE A 48 -8.11 -4.96 -9.07
C ILE A 48 -7.34 -5.49 -10.30
N VAL A 49 -6.10 -5.06 -10.49
CA VAL A 49 -5.27 -5.48 -11.64
C VAL A 49 -5.00 -6.99 -11.60
N PHE A 50 -4.60 -7.55 -10.46
CA PHE A 50 -4.34 -9.00 -10.35
C PHE A 50 -5.61 -9.83 -10.52
N LYS A 51 -6.78 -9.32 -10.12
CA LYS A 51 -8.05 -9.99 -10.46
C LYS A 51 -8.33 -10.02 -11.96
N SER A 52 -7.88 -9.01 -12.71
CA SER A 52 -8.08 -8.93 -14.16
C SER A 52 -7.05 -9.74 -14.98
N VAL A 53 -5.83 -9.91 -14.46
CA VAL A 53 -4.72 -10.59 -15.16
C VAL A 53 -4.59 -12.07 -14.75
N GLY A 54 -5.13 -12.43 -13.60
CA GLY A 54 -5.07 -13.79 -13.04
C GLY A 54 -4.65 -13.74 -11.57
N GLU A 55 -5.44 -14.36 -10.68
CA GLU A 55 -5.14 -14.36 -9.24
C GLU A 55 -3.82 -15.09 -8.97
N LEU A 56 -3.00 -14.49 -8.10
CA LEU A 56 -1.77 -15.11 -7.62
C LEU A 56 -2.13 -16.24 -6.63
N GLY A 57 -2.25 -17.46 -7.14
CA GLY A 57 -2.44 -18.64 -6.30
C GLY A 57 -3.88 -18.90 -5.85
N PRO A 58 -4.08 -19.72 -4.79
CA PRO A 58 -5.40 -20.13 -4.33
C PRO A 58 -6.27 -18.93 -3.90
N PRO A 59 -7.61 -19.07 -3.96
CA PRO A 59 -8.55 -17.96 -3.73
C PRO A 59 -8.43 -17.24 -2.38
N TRP A 60 -7.86 -17.89 -1.36
CA TRP A 60 -7.64 -17.30 -0.04
C TRP A 60 -6.28 -16.58 0.08
N GLN A 61 -5.31 -16.92 -0.77
CA GLN A 61 -3.97 -16.32 -0.77
C GLN A 61 -3.83 -15.18 -1.78
N GLY A 62 -4.54 -15.26 -2.91
CA GLY A 62 -4.49 -14.24 -3.98
C GLY A 62 -4.69 -12.80 -3.50
N PRO A 63 -5.70 -12.51 -2.65
CA PRO A 63 -5.89 -11.17 -2.10
C PRO A 63 -4.74 -10.71 -1.19
N ILE A 64 -4.12 -11.63 -0.46
CA ILE A 64 -3.01 -11.33 0.44
C ILE A 64 -1.77 -10.93 -0.38
N TYR A 65 -1.43 -11.72 -1.40
CA TYR A 65 -0.27 -11.43 -2.24
C TYR A 65 -0.48 -10.16 -3.07
N SER A 66 -1.62 -10.01 -3.74
CA SER A 66 -1.92 -8.83 -4.55
C SER A 66 -1.95 -7.55 -3.72
N GLY A 67 -2.56 -7.58 -2.53
CA GLY A 67 -2.61 -6.44 -1.62
C GLY A 67 -1.24 -6.06 -1.08
N PHE A 68 -0.45 -7.04 -0.64
CA PHE A 68 0.88 -6.80 -0.09
C PHE A 68 1.87 -6.30 -1.14
N ILE A 69 1.92 -6.96 -2.31
CA ILE A 69 2.78 -6.56 -3.43
C ILE A 69 2.38 -5.16 -3.93
N GLY A 70 1.08 -4.89 -4.08
CA GLY A 70 0.57 -3.59 -4.49
C GLY A 70 0.93 -2.47 -3.54
N ALA A 71 0.71 -2.69 -2.24
CA ALA A 71 1.07 -1.72 -1.20
C ALA A 71 2.57 -1.46 -1.17
N ALA A 72 3.39 -2.52 -1.20
CA ALA A 72 4.84 -2.41 -1.18
C ALA A 72 5.38 -1.62 -2.37
N ILE A 73 4.90 -1.92 -3.59
CA ILE A 73 5.30 -1.20 -4.80
C ILE A 73 4.88 0.27 -4.72
N ALA A 74 3.62 0.55 -4.38
CA ALA A 74 3.11 1.93 -4.31
C ALA A 74 3.91 2.79 -3.32
N ILE A 75 4.23 2.23 -2.15
CA ILE A 75 4.99 2.92 -1.12
C ILE A 75 6.45 3.11 -1.54
N VAL A 76 7.13 2.07 -2.04
CA VAL A 76 8.53 2.17 -2.48
C VAL A 76 8.68 3.23 -3.58
N LEU A 77 7.70 3.35 -4.47
CA LEU A 77 7.68 4.38 -5.49
C LEU A 77 7.35 5.77 -4.94
N ALA A 78 6.45 5.88 -3.96
CA ALA A 78 6.04 7.16 -3.40
C ALA A 78 7.02 7.75 -2.38
N SER A 79 7.67 6.92 -1.55
CA SER A 79 8.64 7.34 -0.52
C SER A 79 9.68 8.34 -1.01
N PRO A 80 10.43 8.12 -2.12
CA PRO A 80 11.43 9.09 -2.58
C PRO A 80 10.82 10.42 -3.02
N ILE A 81 9.59 10.41 -3.53
CA ILE A 81 8.86 11.61 -3.94
C ILE A 81 8.46 12.42 -2.71
N LEU A 82 7.91 11.77 -1.69
CA LEU A 82 7.52 12.41 -0.42
C LEU A 82 8.72 13.00 0.33
N GLN A 83 9.87 12.32 0.28
CA GLN A 83 11.11 12.84 0.86
C GLN A 83 11.61 14.10 0.15
N ARG A 84 11.44 14.21 -1.17
CA ARG A 84 11.79 15.42 -1.91
C ARG A 84 10.94 16.60 -1.46
N PHE A 85 9.62 16.42 -1.38
CA PHE A 85 8.72 17.47 -0.90
C PHE A 85 9.02 17.91 0.54
N ALA A 86 9.30 16.95 1.43
CA ALA A 86 9.67 17.26 2.81
C ALA A 86 10.97 18.06 2.92
N LYS A 87 11.97 17.79 2.07
CA LYS A 87 13.23 18.57 2.04
C LYS A 87 13.06 19.93 1.37
N SER A 88 12.19 20.03 0.35
CA SER A 88 11.88 21.30 -0.31
C SER A 88 11.18 22.30 0.61
N ALA A 89 10.40 21.85 1.59
CA ALA A 89 9.72 22.71 2.55
C ALA A 89 10.64 23.33 3.62
N LEU A 90 11.90 22.90 3.70
CA LEU A 90 12.90 23.40 4.67
C LEU A 90 13.94 24.36 4.05
N ARG A 91 13.76 24.75 2.78
CA ARG A 91 14.53 25.81 2.12
C ARG A 91 13.67 27.05 1.97
#